data_AF-A0A371G8W9-F1
#
_entry.id   AF-A0A371G8W9-F1
#
_cell.length_a   1.000
_cell.length_b   1.000
_cell.length_c   1.000
_cell.angle_alpha   90.00
_cell.angle_beta   90.00
_cell.angle_gamma   90.00
#
_symmetry.space_group_name_H-M   'P 1'
#
loop_
_entity.id
_entity.type
_entity.pdbx_description
1 polymer ?
#
loop_
_entity_poly.entity_id
_entity_poly.type
_entity_poly.pdbx_seq_one_letter_code
_entity_poly.pdbx_strand_id
1 'polypeptide(L)'
;MHKGVSVWLDVPVEALAQRIAAVGTNSRPLLHYEAGDPYTRAFMRLSALFEERGEAYANANARVSLKNIAKKLGARDVSELSPTAIAVEALEQINNFLKGE
;
A
#
# COMPACT_ATOMS: atom_id res chain seq x y z
N MET A 1 9.73 9.98 -18.45
CA MET A 1 9.67 11.46 -18.37
C MET A 1 8.69 11.82 -17.25
N HIS A 2 9.18 12.26 -16.09
CA HIS A 2 8.32 12.64 -14.97
C HIS A 2 7.66 13.98 -15.28
N LYS A 3 6.32 14.01 -15.36
CA LYS A 3 5.53 15.23 -15.62
C LYS A 3 4.94 15.85 -14.35
N GLY A 4 5.37 15.40 -13.18
CA GLY A 4 4.87 15.80 -11.87
C GLY A 4 5.51 14.95 -10.77
N VAL A 5 5.00 15.09 -9.54
CA VAL A 5 5.44 14.31 -8.38
C VAL A 5 4.56 13.07 -8.25
N SER A 6 5.16 11.89 -8.39
CA SER A 6 4.49 10.61 -8.12
C SER A 6 4.75 10.16 -6.69
N VAL A 7 3.70 9.70 -6.00
CA VAL A 7 3.79 9.18 -4.63
C VAL A 7 3.42 7.70 -4.61
N TRP A 8 4.30 6.87 -4.04
CA TRP A 8 4.01 5.47 -3.76
C TRP A 8 3.46 5.33 -2.35
N LEU A 9 2.20 4.87 -2.23
CA LEU A 9 1.62 4.40 -0.98
C LEU A 9 2.07 2.96 -0.74
N ASP A 10 3.10 2.79 0.07
CA ASP A 10 3.71 1.50 0.39
C ASP A 10 2.94 0.85 1.55
N VAL A 11 2.02 -0.03 1.18
CA VAL A 11 1.15 -0.77 2.10
C VAL A 11 1.63 -2.23 2.17
N PRO A 12 1.82 -2.81 3.37
CA PRO A 12 2.11 -4.23 3.52
C PRO A 12 1.08 -5.12 2.82
N VAL A 13 1.56 -6.14 2.11
CA VAL A 13 0.71 -7.02 1.29
C VAL A 13 -0.32 -7.77 2.13
N GLU A 14 0.06 -8.15 3.36
CA GLU A 14 -0.80 -8.79 4.35
C GLU A 14 -2.01 -7.90 4.69
N ALA A 15 -1.77 -6.62 4.95
CA ALA A 15 -2.81 -5.66 5.30
C ALA A 15 -3.74 -5.38 4.10
N LEU A 16 -3.20 -5.32 2.88
CA LEU A 16 -4.00 -5.24 1.67
C LEU A 16 -4.89 -6.47 1.48
N ALA A 17 -4.33 -7.67 1.69
CA ALA A 17 -5.07 -8.93 1.59
C ALA A 17 -6.22 -9.00 2.61
N GLN A 18 -5.99 -8.59 3.86
CA GLN A 18 -7.04 -8.52 4.89
C GLN A 18 -8.17 -7.56 4.48
N ARG A 19 -7.83 -6.35 4.00
CA ARG A 19 -8.82 -5.37 3.54
C ARG A 19 -9.67 -5.88 2.39
N ILE A 20 -9.08 -6.66 1.50
CA ILE A 20 -9.80 -7.29 0.39
C ILE A 20 -10.72 -8.40 0.88
N ALA A 21 -10.20 -9.28 1.73
CA ALA A 21 -10.97 -10.41 2.26
C ALA A 21 -12.20 -9.93 3.05
N ALA A 22 -12.07 -8.85 3.83
CA ALA A 22 -13.15 -8.26 4.62
C ALA A 22 -14.30 -7.68 3.79
N VAL A 23 -14.03 -7.18 2.58
CA VAL A 23 -15.05 -6.62 1.66
C VAL A 23 -15.68 -7.72 0.79
N GLY A 24 -15.09 -8.90 0.75
CA GLY A 24 -15.47 -9.99 -0.15
C GLY A 24 -14.90 -9.81 -1.56
N THR A 25 -14.51 -10.92 -2.19
CA THR A 25 -13.90 -10.93 -3.53
C THR A 25 -14.91 -10.72 -4.67
N ASN A 26 -16.21 -10.63 -4.36
CA ASN A 26 -17.29 -10.58 -5.36
C ASN A 26 -17.24 -9.35 -6.26
N SER A 27 -16.72 -8.22 -5.76
CA SER A 27 -16.59 -6.97 -6.54
C SER A 27 -15.26 -6.87 -7.31
N ARG A 28 -14.38 -7.86 -7.22
CA ARG A 28 -13.00 -7.80 -7.75
C ARG A 28 -12.66 -9.04 -8.59
N PRO A 29 -12.99 -9.02 -9.90
CA PRO A 29 -12.81 -10.17 -10.80
C PRO A 29 -11.38 -10.72 -10.87
N LEU A 30 -10.36 -9.87 -10.67
CA LEU A 30 -8.94 -10.24 -10.69
C LEU A 30 -8.49 -11.11 -9.51
N LEU A 31 -9.37 -11.35 -8.53
CA LEU A 31 -9.10 -12.12 -7.31
C LEU A 31 -9.95 -13.39 -7.24
N HIS A 32 -10.60 -13.75 -8.34
CA HIS A 32 -11.35 -15.00 -8.46
C HIS A 32 -10.37 -16.15 -8.75
N TYR A 33 -10.03 -16.91 -7.70
CA TYR A 33 -9.25 -18.14 -7.79
C TYR A 33 -10.05 -19.22 -7.05
N GLU A 34 -10.12 -20.44 -7.60
CA GLU A 34 -11.15 -21.42 -7.18
C GLU A 34 -10.81 -22.21 -5.90
N ALA A 35 -9.63 -22.03 -5.29
CA ALA A 35 -9.21 -22.77 -4.10
C ALA A 35 -8.67 -21.86 -2.97
N GLY A 36 -8.99 -22.18 -1.70
CA GLY A 36 -8.51 -21.52 -0.49
C GLY A 36 -9.47 -20.47 0.09
N ASP A 37 -9.22 -19.97 1.30
CA ASP A 37 -10.02 -18.90 1.93
C ASP A 37 -9.75 -17.52 1.29
N PRO A 38 -10.66 -16.54 1.41
CA PRO A 38 -10.53 -15.24 0.74
C PRO A 38 -9.23 -14.47 1.05
N TYR A 39 -8.69 -14.61 2.26
CA TYR A 39 -7.44 -13.94 2.63
C TYR A 39 -6.25 -14.60 1.93
N THR A 40 -6.11 -15.92 2.00
CA THR A 40 -5.00 -16.65 1.37
C THR A 40 -4.96 -16.41 -0.15
N ARG A 41 -6.12 -16.38 -0.81
CA ARG A 41 -6.23 -16.06 -2.25
C ARG A 41 -5.75 -14.65 -2.55
N ALA A 42 -6.22 -13.66 -1.78
CA ALA A 42 -5.84 -12.27 -1.97
C ALA A 42 -4.34 -12.07 -1.73
N PHE A 43 -3.80 -12.69 -0.68
CA PHE A 43 -2.39 -12.60 -0.33
C PHE A 43 -1.49 -13.17 -1.42
N MET A 44 -1.71 -14.43 -1.87
CA MET A 44 -0.89 -15.03 -2.93
C MET A 44 -0.89 -14.20 -4.21
N ARG A 45 -2.06 -13.72 -4.63
CA ARG A 45 -2.18 -12.92 -5.85
C ARG A 45 -1.51 -11.56 -5.72
N LEU A 46 -1.66 -10.88 -4.58
CA LEU A 46 -1.01 -9.61 -4.33
C LEU A 46 0.50 -9.76 -4.21
N SER A 47 1.01 -10.84 -3.60
CA SER A 47 2.46 -11.10 -3.52
C SER A 47 3.07 -11.27 -4.91
N ALA A 48 2.45 -12.07 -5.78
CA ALA A 48 2.92 -12.22 -7.16
C ALA A 48 2.90 -10.89 -7.94
N LEU A 49 1.84 -10.08 -7.78
CA LEU A 49 1.76 -8.76 -8.41
C LEU A 49 2.79 -7.78 -7.84
N PHE A 50 3.10 -7.89 -6.55
CA PHE A 50 4.08 -7.05 -5.89
C PHE A 50 5.50 -7.41 -6.33
N GLU A 51 5.81 -8.69 -6.53
CA GLU A 51 7.08 -9.12 -7.13
C GLU A 51 7.23 -8.59 -8.56
N GLU A 52 6.17 -8.62 -9.37
CA GLU A 52 6.19 -8.13 -10.76
C GLU A 52 6.34 -6.60 -10.84
N ARG A 53 5.72 -5.85 -9.93
CA ARG A 53 5.55 -4.39 -10.06
C ARG A 53 6.25 -3.56 -9.00
N GLY A 54 6.77 -4.19 -7.95
CA GLY A 54 7.35 -3.52 -6.78
C GLY A 54 8.49 -2.57 -7.15
N GLU A 55 9.38 -3.01 -8.04
CA GLU A 55 10.46 -2.17 -8.56
C GLU A 55 9.93 -0.96 -9.34
N ALA A 56 8.84 -1.14 -10.10
CA ALA A 56 8.22 -0.02 -10.82
C ALA A 56 7.62 1.02 -9.87
N TYR A 57 7.03 0.60 -8.76
CA TYR A 57 6.54 1.53 -7.72
C TYR A 57 7.68 2.25 -7.01
N ALA A 58 8.83 1.59 -6.82
CA ALA A 58 10.01 2.18 -6.20
C ALA A 58 10.62 3.34 -7.01
N ASN A 59 10.28 3.47 -8.30
CA ASN A 59 10.67 4.61 -9.14
C ASN A 59 9.88 5.90 -8.86
N ALA A 60 8.95 5.90 -7.89
CA ALA A 60 8.21 7.10 -7.50
C ALA A 60 9.12 8.13 -6.78
N ASN A 61 8.84 9.42 -6.99
CA ASN A 61 9.55 10.52 -6.33
C ASN A 61 9.51 10.46 -4.80
N ALA A 62 8.37 10.08 -4.22
CA ALA A 62 8.18 9.99 -2.78
C ALA A 62 7.54 8.65 -2.39
N ARG A 63 7.97 8.08 -1.27
CA ARG A 63 7.42 6.84 -0.70
C ARG A 63 6.79 7.12 0.66
N VAL A 64 5.54 6.71 0.82
CA VAL A 64 4.79 6.80 2.08
C VAL A 64 4.63 5.39 2.63
N SER A 65 5.49 5.01 3.58
CA SER A 65 5.42 3.68 4.20
C SER A 65 4.43 3.67 5.35
N LEU A 66 3.31 2.97 5.18
CA LEU A 66 2.28 2.87 6.21
C LEU A 66 2.81 2.17 7.48
N LYS A 67 3.77 1.26 7.34
CA LYS A 67 4.45 0.62 8.47
C LYS A 67 5.19 1.66 9.33
N ASN A 68 5.86 2.62 8.70
CA ASN A 68 6.56 3.69 9.41
C ASN A 68 5.58 4.66 10.08
N ILE A 69 4.47 5.00 9.41
CA ILE A 69 3.42 5.83 10.01
C ILE A 69 2.86 5.15 11.26
N ALA A 70 2.50 3.86 11.17
CA ALA A 70 1.98 3.10 12.30
C ALA A 70 2.96 3.11 13.48
N LYS A 71 4.25 2.89 13.21
CA LYS A 71 5.31 2.98 14.23
C LYS A 71 5.43 4.39 14.83
N LYS A 72 5.41 5.44 14.01
CA LYS A 72 5.48 6.86 14.43
C LYS A 72 4.32 7.25 15.33
N LEU A 73 3.12 6.73 15.04
CA LEU A 73 1.89 7.02 15.79
C LEU A 73 1.62 6.04 16.93
N GLY A 74 2.46 5.01 17.12
CA GLY A 74 2.24 3.97 18.13
C GLY A 74 1.03 3.08 17.85
N ALA A 75 0.57 3.02 16.60
CA ALA A 75 -0.51 2.14 16.18
C ALA A 75 -0.04 0.68 16.15
N ARG A 76 -0.95 -0.24 16.48
CA ARG A 76 -0.63 -1.68 16.50
C ARG A 76 -0.62 -2.27 15.09
N ASP A 77 -1.46 -1.73 14.21
CA ASP A 77 -1.59 -2.21 12.84
C ASP A 77 -1.84 -1.04 11.87
N VAL A 78 -1.46 -1.24 10.61
CA VAL A 78 -1.65 -0.23 9.55
C VAL A 78 -3.13 0.02 9.20
N SER A 79 -4.03 -0.89 9.56
CA SER A 79 -5.48 -0.71 9.41
C SER A 79 -6.07 0.31 10.37
N GLU A 80 -5.37 0.65 11.47
CA GLU A 80 -5.77 1.69 12.42
C GLU A 80 -5.45 3.10 11.88
N LEU A 81 -4.71 3.22 10.77
CA LEU A 81 -4.34 4.50 10.18
C LEU A 81 -5.53 5.18 9.50
N SER A 82 -5.77 6.43 9.88
CA SER A 82 -6.76 7.26 9.20
C SER A 82 -6.23 7.73 7.83
N PRO A 83 -7.13 7.92 6.82
CA PRO A 83 -6.75 8.53 5.55
C PRO A 83 -6.05 9.89 5.73
N THR A 84 -6.45 10.67 6.74
CA THR A 84 -5.84 11.95 7.09
C THR A 84 -4.38 11.78 7.52
N ALA A 85 -4.06 10.81 8.38
CA ALA A 85 -2.69 10.56 8.80
C ALA A 85 -1.78 10.16 7.62
N ILE A 86 -2.31 9.34 6.69
CA ILE A 86 -1.59 8.97 5.47
C ILE A 86 -1.38 10.17 4.56
N ALA A 87 -2.39 11.05 4.41
CA ALA A 87 -2.29 12.25 3.59
C ALA A 87 -1.27 13.25 4.16
N VAL A 88 -1.19 13.41 5.49
CA VAL A 88 -0.19 14.25 6.14
C VAL A 88 1.22 13.73 5.86
N GLU A 89 1.48 12.43 6.04
CA GLU A 89 2.78 11.85 5.72
C GLU A 89 3.11 11.99 4.22
N ALA A 90 2.12 11.86 3.32
CA ALA A 90 2.34 12.10 1.90
C ALA A 90 2.81 13.52 1.61
N LEU A 91 2.22 14.53 2.25
CA LEU A 91 2.67 15.92 2.13
C LEU A 91 4.08 16.13 2.68
N GLU A 92 4.41 15.51 3.83
CA GLU A 92 5.76 15.55 4.41
C GLU A 92 6.79 14.96 3.44
N GLN A 93 6.53 13.77 2.88
CA GLN A 93 7.44 13.09 1.96
C GLN A 93 7.58 13.84 0.62
N ILE A 94 6.49 14.44 0.09
CA ILE A 94 6.57 15.32 -1.07
C ILE A 94 7.46 16.54 -0.77
N ASN A 95 7.27 17.15 0.40
CA ASN A 95 8.04 18.33 0.79
C ASN A 95 9.54 18.00 0.95
N ASN A 96 9.89 16.87 1.55
CA ASN A 96 11.28 16.41 1.66
C ASN A 96 11.91 16.21 0.28
N PHE A 97 11.19 15.51 -0.62
CA PHE A 97 11.62 15.33 -2.00
C PHE A 97 11.87 16.67 -2.73
N LEU A 98 10.96 17.65 -2.58
CA LEU A 98 11.11 18.97 -3.22
C LEU A 98 12.26 19.80 -2.64
N LYS A 99 12.64 19.56 -1.38
CA LYS A 99 13.80 20.19 -0.73
C LYS A 99 15.13 19.48 -1.03
N GLY A 100 15.08 18.26 -1.56
CA GLY A 100 16.26 17.41 -1.76
C GLY A 100 16.77 16.76 -0.47
N GLU A 101 15.88 16.58 0.52
CA GLU A 101 16.13 15.92 1.81
C GLU A 101 15.75 14.43 1.78
#